data_AF-A0A7C4HUK4-F1
#
_entry.id   AF-A0A7C4HUK4-F1
#
_cell.length_a   1.000
_cell.length_b   1.000
_cell.length_c   1.000
_cell.angle_alpha   90.00
_cell.angle_beta   90.00
_cell.angle_gamma   90.00
#
_symmetry.space_group_name_H-M   'P 1'
#
loop_
_entity.id
_entity.type
_entity.pdbx_description
1 polymer ?
#
loop_
_entity_poly.entity_id
_entity_poly.type
_entity_poly.pdbx_seq_one_letter_code
_entity_poly.pdbx_strand_id
1 'polypeptide(L)'
;MLFPRGVNAKVLNGLVHELRMRGLWAERHSYSIRIAYNGLFVASLHLYPGFNEAVLRLYGRSDVNRHVQKEVEALIRKYFPDYVLRAVVLRQTLG
;
A
#
# COMPACT_ATOMS: atom_id res chain seq x y z
N MET A 1 5.42 29.43 -0.84
CA MET A 1 4.11 28.80 -1.12
C MET A 1 4.33 27.30 -1.22
N LEU A 2 3.68 26.51 -0.37
CA LEU A 2 3.70 25.04 -0.49
C LEU A 2 2.62 24.67 -1.51
N PHE A 3 2.99 24.47 -2.78
CA PHE A 3 2.04 23.92 -3.75
C PHE A 3 1.70 22.49 -3.31
N PRO A 4 0.41 22.09 -3.30
CA PRO A 4 0.04 20.72 -2.97
C PRO A 4 0.74 19.77 -3.94
N ARG A 5 1.67 18.96 -3.42
CA ARG A 5 2.31 17.90 -4.20
C ARG A 5 1.29 16.80 -4.42
N GLY A 6 0.89 16.62 -5.68
CA GLY A 6 0.05 15.49 -6.09
C GLY A 6 0.90 14.38 -6.69
N VAL A 7 0.39 13.15 -6.67
CA VAL A 7 0.96 12.05 -7.47
C VAL A 7 0.16 11.93 -8.76
N ASN A 8 0.86 11.75 -9.88
CA ASN A 8 0.22 11.47 -11.16
C ASN A 8 -0.68 10.21 -11.07
N ALA A 9 -1.93 10.32 -11.50
CA ALA A 9 -2.88 9.21 -11.45
C ALA A 9 -2.40 7.95 -12.20
N LYS A 10 -1.60 8.10 -13.27
CA LYS A 10 -0.99 6.98 -14.01
C LYS A 10 -0.02 6.18 -13.14
N VAL A 11 0.75 6.85 -12.29
CA VAL A 11 1.69 6.21 -11.35
C VAL A 11 0.90 5.38 -10.32
N LEU A 12 -0.16 5.97 -9.75
CA LEU A 12 -1.02 5.28 -8.80
C LEU A 12 -1.72 4.07 -9.43
N ASN A 13 -2.22 4.20 -10.65
CA ASN A 13 -2.88 3.11 -11.37
C ASN A 13 -1.87 2.01 -11.74
N GLY A 14 -0.62 2.38 -12.09
CA GLY A 14 0.47 1.43 -12.32
C GLY A 14 0.79 0.61 -11.07
N LEU A 15 0.92 1.27 -9.90
CA LEU A 15 1.11 0.59 -8.62
C LEU A 15 0.00 -0.46 -8.36
N VAL A 16 -1.26 -0.07 -8.53
CA VAL A 16 -2.41 -0.99 -8.34
C VAL A 16 -2.35 -2.14 -9.33
N HIS A 17 -2.01 -1.89 -10.59
CA HIS A 17 -1.89 -2.93 -11.60
C HIS A 17 -0.76 -3.92 -11.26
N GLU A 18 0.40 -3.45 -10.82
CA GLU A 18 1.50 -4.34 -10.45
C GLU A 18 1.24 -5.15 -9.18
N LEU A 19 0.49 -4.61 -8.20
CA LEU A 19 -0.02 -5.41 -7.08
C LEU A 19 -0.87 -6.58 -7.59
N ARG A 20 -1.73 -6.32 -8.59
CA ARG A 20 -2.56 -7.36 -9.24
C ARG A 20 -1.74 -8.42 -9.96
N MET A 21 -0.72 -8.01 -10.70
CA MET A 21 0.19 -8.95 -11.37
C MET A 21 0.99 -9.82 -10.40
N ARG A 22 1.16 -9.39 -9.14
CA ARG A 22 1.84 -10.15 -8.08
C ARG A 22 0.92 -11.07 -7.28
N GLY A 23 -0.32 -11.29 -7.74
CA GLY A 23 -1.28 -12.19 -7.10
C GLY A 23 -2.06 -11.59 -5.93
N LEU A 24 -1.99 -10.27 -5.74
CA LEU A 24 -2.82 -9.55 -4.77
C LEU A 24 -4.04 -8.95 -5.49
N TRP A 25 -5.22 -8.98 -4.89
CA TRP A 25 -6.27 -8.09 -5.35
C TRP A 25 -6.02 -6.69 -4.75
N ALA A 26 -6.15 -5.64 -5.56
CA ALA A 26 -5.98 -4.27 -5.10
C ALA A 26 -6.94 -3.30 -5.78
N GLU A 27 -7.44 -2.31 -5.04
CA GLU A 27 -8.27 -1.22 -5.54
C GLU A 27 -7.87 0.09 -4.86
N ARG A 28 -8.02 1.22 -5.55
CA ARG A 28 -7.65 2.54 -5.05
C ARG A 28 -8.83 3.50 -5.01
N HIS A 29 -8.90 4.27 -3.94
CA HIS A 29 -9.67 5.51 -3.84
C HIS A 29 -8.74 6.65 -3.42
N SER A 30 -8.48 7.60 -4.32
CA SER A 30 -7.49 8.67 -4.11
C SER A 30 -6.11 8.11 -3.72
N TYR A 31 -5.53 8.47 -2.58
CA TYR A 31 -4.24 7.95 -2.11
C TYR A 31 -4.33 6.70 -1.23
N SER A 32 -5.53 6.13 -1.09
CA SER A 32 -5.80 4.93 -0.30
C SER A 32 -5.98 3.72 -1.21
N ILE A 33 -5.22 2.65 -0.95
CA ILE A 33 -5.26 1.40 -1.69
C ILE A 33 -5.65 0.28 -0.72
N ARG A 34 -6.74 -0.43 -1.02
CA ARG A 34 -7.15 -1.64 -0.30
C ARG A 34 -6.52 -2.86 -0.98
N ILE A 35 -6.04 -3.81 -0.19
CA ILE A 35 -5.34 -5.00 -0.66
C ILE A 35 -6.00 -6.23 -0.06
N ALA A 36 -6.33 -7.19 -0.91
CA ALA A 36 -6.83 -8.50 -0.53
C ALA A 36 -5.93 -9.62 -1.06
N TYR A 37 -5.87 -10.72 -0.32
CA TYR A 37 -5.12 -11.92 -0.67
C TYR A 37 -5.94 -13.15 -0.28
N ASN A 38 -6.06 -14.12 -1.19
CA ASN A 38 -6.92 -15.30 -1.02
C ASN A 38 -8.37 -14.95 -0.62
N GLY A 39 -8.95 -13.92 -1.25
CA GLY A 39 -10.35 -13.50 -1.02
C GLY A 39 -10.61 -12.71 0.26
N LEU A 40 -9.59 -12.47 1.10
CA LEU A 40 -9.72 -11.70 2.33
C LEU A 40 -9.00 -10.36 2.21
N PHE A 41 -9.61 -9.28 2.72
CA PHE A 41 -8.88 -8.03 2.90
C PHE A 41 -7.81 -8.24 3.97
N VAL A 42 -6.55 -7.92 3.64
CA VAL A 42 -5.41 -8.18 4.53
C VAL A 42 -4.50 -6.97 4.75
N ALA A 43 -4.58 -5.96 3.88
CA ALA A 43 -3.79 -4.74 4.06
C ALA A 43 -4.45 -3.49 3.45
N SER A 44 -4.05 -2.32 3.94
CA SER A 44 -4.34 -1.04 3.30
C SER A 44 -3.08 -0.18 3.24
N LEU A 45 -2.87 0.46 2.12
CA LEU A 45 -1.73 1.33 1.86
C LEU A 45 -2.24 2.75 1.64
N HIS A 46 -1.75 3.70 2.43
CA HIS A 46 -2.06 5.11 2.28
C HIS A 46 -0.80 5.88 1.89
N LEU A 47 -0.88 6.73 0.87
CA LEU A 47 0.20 7.59 0.43
C LEU A 47 -0.02 9.03 0.91
N TYR A 48 1.03 9.66 1.44
CA TYR A 48 1.03 11.04 1.91
C TYR A 48 2.07 11.85 1.13
N PRO A 49 1.73 12.37 -0.06
CA PRO A 49 2.71 13.01 -0.94
C PRO A 49 3.32 14.29 -0.39
N GLY A 50 2.61 15.00 0.48
CA GLY A 50 3.13 16.18 1.17
C GLY A 50 4.25 15.86 2.18
N PHE A 51 4.38 14.60 2.58
CA PHE A 51 5.31 14.14 3.61
C PHE A 51 6.33 13.12 3.09
N ASN A 52 6.25 12.72 1.81
CA ASN A 52 7.00 11.58 1.27
C ASN A 52 6.87 10.33 2.17
N GLU A 53 5.66 10.03 2.63
CA GLU A 53 5.40 8.86 3.47
C GLU A 53 4.38 7.93 2.83
N ALA A 54 4.59 6.63 3.02
CA ALA A 54 3.63 5.58 2.73
C ALA A 54 3.36 4.81 4.02
N VAL A 55 2.08 4.61 4.36
CA VAL A 55 1.67 3.86 5.54
C VAL A 55 0.97 2.59 5.11
N LEU A 56 1.57 1.44 5.42
CA LEU A 56 1.00 0.11 5.17
C LEU A 56 0.45 -0.45 6.48
N ARG A 57 -0.87 -0.60 6.56
CA ARG A 57 -1.55 -1.27 7.67
C ARG A 57 -1.81 -2.71 7.28
N LEU A 58 -1.31 -3.65 8.09
CA LEU A 58 -1.40 -5.09 7.88
C LEU A 58 -2.35 -5.68 8.93
N TYR A 59 -3.36 -6.42 8.49
CA TYR A 59 -4.38 -7.00 9.36
C TYR A 59 -4.66 -8.48 9.05
N GLY A 60 -3.84 -9.10 8.21
CA GLY A 60 -3.84 -10.55 7.96
C GLY A 60 -3.03 -11.34 8.99
N ARG A 61 -2.86 -12.64 8.72
CA ARG A 61 -1.98 -13.54 9.48
C ARG A 61 -0.50 -13.20 9.26
N SER A 62 0.38 -13.67 10.14
CA SER A 62 1.82 -13.33 10.08
C SER A 62 2.50 -13.73 8.76
N ASP A 63 2.14 -14.88 8.19
CA ASP A 63 2.63 -15.35 6.88
C ASP A 63 2.17 -14.42 5.75
N VAL A 64 0.87 -14.09 5.73
CA VAL A 64 0.27 -13.19 4.74
C VAL A 64 0.84 -11.78 4.86
N ASN A 65 0.96 -11.25 6.07
CA ASN A 65 1.50 -9.92 6.33
C ASN A 65 2.94 -9.80 5.81
N ARG A 66 3.77 -10.83 6.02
CA ARG A 66 5.14 -10.85 5.52
C ARG A 66 5.19 -10.84 3.99
N HIS A 67 4.34 -11.64 3.35
CA HIS A 67 4.24 -11.66 1.89
C HIS A 67 3.79 -10.30 1.34
N VAL A 68 2.67 -9.76 1.84
CA VAL A 68 2.12 -8.47 1.39
C VAL A 68 3.10 -7.33 1.63
N GLN A 69 3.74 -7.29 2.81
CA GLN A 69 4.73 -6.26 3.12
C GLN A 69 5.89 -6.29 2.13
N LYS A 70 6.43 -7.47 1.81
CA LYS A 70 7.52 -7.63 0.84
C LYS A 70 7.12 -7.09 -0.53
N GLU A 71 5.94 -7.45 -1.03
CA GLU A 71 5.48 -7.01 -2.34
C GLU A 71 5.22 -5.49 -2.38
N VAL A 72 4.58 -4.94 -1.34
CA VAL A 72 4.32 -3.50 -1.24
C VAL A 72 5.62 -2.72 -1.12
N GLU A 73 6.58 -3.17 -0.31
CA GLU A 73 7.86 -2.49 -0.13
C GLU A 73 8.65 -2.41 -1.44
N ALA A 74 8.69 -3.50 -2.22
CA ALA A 74 9.33 -3.51 -3.53
C ALA A 74 8.70 -2.48 -4.49
N LEU A 75 7.37 -2.38 -4.49
CA LEU A 75 6.66 -1.44 -5.35
C LEU A 75 6.76 0.01 -4.90
N ILE A 76 6.75 0.28 -3.59
CA ILE A 76 6.96 1.64 -3.06
C ILE A 76 8.34 2.13 -3.44
N ARG A 77 9.40 1.32 -3.25
CA ARG A 77 10.76 1.71 -3.66
C ARG A 77 10.87 1.98 -5.16
N LYS A 78 10.12 1.25 -6.00
CA LYS A 78 10.09 1.43 -7.45
C LYS A 78 9.38 2.72 -7.88
N TYR A 79 8.18 2.98 -7.36
CA TYR A 79 7.33 4.09 -7.80
C TYR A 79 7.55 5.39 -7.03
N PHE A 80 8.04 5.28 -5.79
CA PHE A 80 8.19 6.36 -4.83
C PHE A 80 9.53 6.19 -4.08
N PRO A 81 10.68 6.29 -4.78
CA PRO A 81 11.99 6.00 -4.20
C PRO A 81 12.33 6.88 -2.97
N ASP A 82 11.78 8.09 -2.92
CA ASP A 82 12.00 9.04 -1.82
C ASP A 82 11.03 8.83 -0.64
N TYR A 83 10.09 7.88 -0.74
CA TYR A 83 9.09 7.69 0.30
C TYR A 83 9.60 6.77 1.41
N VAL A 84 9.33 7.17 2.66
CA VAL A 84 9.50 6.29 3.82
C VAL A 84 8.26 5.41 3.96
N LEU A 85 8.45 4.09 3.90
CA LEU A 85 7.39 3.12 4.17
C LEU A 85 7.32 2.76 5.65
N ARG A 86 6.18 3.05 6.29
CA ARG A 86 5.86 2.64 7.66
C ARG A 86 4.86 1.49 7.63
N ALA A 87 5.31 0.29 8.01
CA ALA A 87 4.44 -0.88 8.16
C ALA A 87 3.95 -1.00 9.59
N VAL A 88 2.65 -1.16 9.79
CA VAL A 88 2.00 -1.33 11.10
C VAL A 88 1.13 -2.58 11.06
N VAL A 89 1.42 -3.54 11.94
CA VAL A 89 0.56 -4.71 12.14
C VAL A 89 -0.53 -4.34 13.14
N LEU A 90 -1.78 -4.36 12.68
CA LEU A 90 -2.94 -4.15 13.52
C LEU A 90 -3.32 -5.49 14.16
N ARG A 91 -3.35 -5.53 15.50
CA ARG A 91 -3.98 -6.66 16.20
C ARG A 91 -5.47 -6.62 15.88
N GLN A 92 -6.01 -7.71 15.34
CA GLN A 92 -7.46 -7.88 15.31
C GLN A 92 -7.91 -7.99 16.77
N THR A 93 -8.45 -6.91 17.33
CA THR A 93 -9.39 -7.01 18.44
C THR A 93 -10.62 -7.67 17.85
N LEU A 94 -10.70 -8.99 17.97
CA LEU A 94 -11.93 -9.73 17.72
C LEU A 94 -13.00 -9.13 18.64
N GLY A 95 -14.00 -8.49 18.04
CA GLY A 95 -15.28 -8.18 18.66
C GLY A 95 -16.29 -9.27 18.32
#